data_AF-A0A962CV98-F1
#
_entry.id   AF-A0A962CV98-F1
#
_cell.length_a   1.000
_cell.length_b   1.000
_cell.length_c   1.000
_cell.angle_alpha   90.00
_cell.angle_beta   90.00
_cell.angle_gamma   90.00
#
_symmetry.space_group_name_H-M   'P 1'
#
loop_
_entity.id
_entity.type
_entity.pdbx_description
1 polymer ?
#
loop_
_entity_poly.entity_id
_entity_poly.type
_entity_poly.pdbx_seq_one_letter_code
_entity_poly.pdbx_strand_id
1 'polypeptide(L)'
;MRQLLCLFLYLGLFSAEAVVYDETEIHRELNQTELHQSSQVYLTRYFTAKKPEQVVDELLLANLLPIQKEYILHQLLIAISQQPPQAFHQYVIDLMKTYKPVANRMADEAHTPVAIFNLRSKAHGIENIWLAYRTEQRFSQLFNKSTSEAVLAIKAVITAQSRPQWLGVKNSIAALTQSQLVELNQYLLSQVKANDGLDQLISHVGLISANEALISKALRSEQTTIREYTLRKLPQSLTQESAKNFLMQAVTKGQDSKFSVSMLHQFSDDEAVKALLINQLSNKAMADSAAFSLSQSSDVTLPERLKRRYLQSDNAIEQNHILLALKLNKSDAAKLAITDIQAQIQKNPKQNQWLKSFEGGAQ
;
A
#
# COMPACT_ATOMS: atom_id res chain seq x y z
N MET A 1 18.31 11.32 57.33
CA MET A 1 17.01 11.88 56.89
C MET A 1 17.12 13.04 55.89
N ARG A 2 17.98 14.07 56.10
CA ARG A 2 18.11 15.20 55.14
C ARG A 2 18.50 14.80 53.70
N GLN A 3 19.37 13.80 53.51
CA GLN A 3 19.77 13.32 52.17
C GLN A 3 18.68 12.52 51.44
N LEU A 4 17.81 11.82 52.17
CA LEU A 4 16.65 11.12 51.62
C LEU A 4 15.54 12.08 51.16
N LEU A 5 15.39 13.21 51.87
CA LEU A 5 14.43 14.27 51.52
C LEU A 5 14.85 15.00 50.23
N CYS A 6 16.16 15.23 50.03
CA CYS A 6 16.69 15.77 48.78
C CYS A 6 16.49 14.80 47.59
N LEU A 7 16.56 13.49 47.81
CA LEU A 7 16.33 12.50 46.76
C LEU A 7 14.84 12.45 46.33
N PHE A 8 13.91 12.60 47.28
CA PHE A 8 12.47 12.71 46.99
C PHE A 8 12.09 14.04 46.34
N LEU A 9 12.71 15.16 46.72
CA LEU A 9 12.55 16.45 46.04
C LEU A 9 13.12 16.42 44.61
N TYR A 10 14.22 15.68 44.38
CA TYR A 10 14.76 15.49 43.03
C TYR A 10 13.86 14.60 42.17
N LEU A 11 13.22 13.58 42.75
CA LEU A 11 12.25 12.73 42.05
C LEU A 11 10.93 13.46 41.73
N GLY A 12 10.51 14.41 42.57
CA GLY A 12 9.30 15.22 42.33
C GLY A 12 9.46 16.36 41.31
N LEU A 13 10.69 16.75 40.96
CA LEU A 13 10.96 17.86 40.02
C LEU A 13 11.11 17.41 38.55
N PHE A 14 11.16 16.10 38.27
CA PHE A 14 11.41 15.56 36.92
C PHE A 14 10.26 14.73 36.32
N SER A 15 9.12 14.62 37.02
CA SER A 15 7.90 14.09 36.41
C SER A 15 7.15 15.23 35.71
N ALA A 16 7.44 15.46 34.43
CA ALA A 16 6.49 16.15 33.57
C ALA A 16 5.22 15.29 33.54
N GLU A 17 4.22 15.67 34.33
CA GLU A 17 2.96 14.94 34.41
C GLU A 17 2.30 14.98 33.04
N ALA A 18 1.98 13.79 32.52
CA ALA A 18 1.22 13.68 31.30
C ALA A 18 -0.19 14.20 31.56
N VAL A 19 -0.59 15.24 30.83
CA VAL A 19 -1.90 15.89 30.95
C VAL A 19 -2.83 15.30 29.90
N VAL A 20 -4.05 14.95 30.32
CA VAL A 20 -5.13 14.50 29.44
C VAL A 20 -6.08 15.67 29.20
N TYR A 21 -6.24 16.04 27.93
CA TYR A 21 -7.13 17.11 27.48
C TYR A 21 -8.39 16.54 26.86
N ASP A 22 -9.51 17.22 27.03
CA ASP A 22 -10.72 16.97 26.25
C ASP A 22 -10.72 17.71 24.90
N GLU A 23 -11.68 17.42 24.03
CA GLU A 23 -11.75 18.03 22.70
C GLU A 23 -11.95 19.56 22.74
N THR A 24 -12.67 20.06 23.73
CA THR A 24 -12.96 21.50 23.88
C THR A 24 -11.70 22.24 24.31
N GLU A 25 -10.95 21.68 25.25
CA GLU A 25 -9.66 22.19 25.68
C GLU A 25 -8.64 22.18 24.54
N ILE A 26 -8.56 21.07 23.79
CA ILE A 26 -7.69 20.99 22.61
C ILE A 26 -8.05 22.09 21.62
N HIS A 27 -9.33 22.25 21.28
CA HIS A 27 -9.76 23.28 20.34
C HIS A 27 -9.49 24.69 20.86
N ARG A 28 -9.71 24.94 22.15
CA ARG A 28 -9.44 26.23 22.78
C ARG A 28 -7.96 26.58 22.73
N GLU A 29 -7.08 25.65 23.12
CA GLU A 29 -5.64 25.92 23.16
C GLU A 29 -5.03 26.06 21.76
N LEU A 30 -5.46 25.23 20.79
CA LEU A 30 -4.85 25.21 19.46
C LEU A 30 -5.28 26.35 18.53
N ASN A 31 -6.36 27.08 18.85
CA ASN A 31 -6.84 28.22 18.05
C ASN A 31 -6.47 29.59 18.64
N GLN A 32 -5.63 29.64 19.69
CA GLN A 32 -5.16 30.90 20.25
C GLN A 32 -4.21 31.60 19.26
N THR A 33 -4.51 32.85 18.91
CA THR A 33 -3.66 33.67 18.04
C THR A 33 -2.24 33.80 18.58
N GLU A 34 -2.10 33.94 19.90
CA GLU A 34 -0.83 34.03 20.61
C GLU A 34 0.02 32.76 20.44
N LEU A 35 -0.59 31.57 20.46
CA LEU A 35 0.11 30.31 20.22
C LEU A 35 0.66 30.25 18.79
N HIS A 36 -0.13 30.67 17.79
CA HIS A 36 0.32 30.71 16.41
C HIS A 36 1.49 31.69 16.23
N GLN A 37 1.41 32.89 16.82
CA GLN A 37 2.49 33.87 16.78
C GLN A 37 3.76 33.34 17.47
N SER A 38 3.62 32.77 18.67
CA SER A 38 4.72 32.16 19.40
C SER A 38 5.38 31.04 18.59
N SER A 39 4.57 30.16 17.99
CA SER A 39 5.05 29.11 17.10
C SER A 39 5.89 29.67 15.95
N GLN A 40 5.40 30.70 15.25
CA GLN A 40 6.16 31.36 14.18
C GLN A 40 7.48 31.98 14.69
N VAL A 41 7.48 32.61 15.87
CA VAL A 41 8.71 33.15 16.47
C VAL A 41 9.73 32.03 16.73
N TYR A 42 9.32 30.92 17.32
CA TYR A 42 10.21 29.78 17.55
C TYR A 42 10.74 29.18 16.23
N LEU A 43 9.89 29.04 15.21
CA LEU A 43 10.28 28.57 13.88
C LEU A 43 11.33 29.50 13.27
N THR A 44 11.05 30.80 13.20
CA THR A 44 11.99 31.79 12.65
C THR A 44 13.30 31.79 13.41
N ARG A 45 13.27 31.76 14.74
CA ARG A 45 14.49 31.69 15.57
C ARG A 45 15.29 30.44 15.27
N TYR A 46 14.65 29.27 15.17
CA TYR A 46 15.34 28.02 14.88
C TYR A 46 16.11 28.07 13.55
N PHE A 47 15.48 28.58 12.49
CA PHE A 47 16.13 28.64 11.16
C PHE A 47 17.16 29.77 10.99
N THR A 48 17.18 30.76 11.88
CA THR A 48 18.09 31.93 11.78
C THR A 48 19.16 31.98 12.87
N ALA A 49 19.03 31.19 13.94
CA ALA A 49 19.98 31.16 15.03
C ALA A 49 21.32 30.55 14.61
N LYS A 50 22.41 31.03 15.23
CA LYS A 50 23.76 30.42 15.09
C LYS A 50 23.84 29.02 15.71
N LYS A 51 22.97 28.70 16.67
CA LYS A 51 22.87 27.41 17.36
C LYS A 51 21.39 26.98 17.43
N PRO A 52 20.83 26.41 16.35
CA PRO A 52 19.42 26.01 16.30
C PRO A 52 19.01 25.03 17.40
N GLU A 53 19.91 24.17 17.85
CA GLU A 53 19.66 23.20 18.92
C GLU A 53 19.25 23.88 20.23
N GLN A 54 19.89 25.01 20.57
CA GLN A 54 19.58 25.77 21.78
C GLN A 54 18.16 26.32 21.78
N VAL A 55 17.61 26.67 20.61
CA VAL A 55 16.22 27.13 20.49
C VAL A 55 15.24 26.02 20.88
N VAL A 56 15.58 24.77 20.56
CA VAL A 56 14.76 23.60 20.92
C VAL A 56 14.91 23.28 22.41
N ASP A 57 16.12 23.34 22.95
CA ASP A 57 16.36 23.12 24.38
C ASP A 57 15.63 24.18 25.23
N GLU A 58 15.69 25.45 24.82
CA GLU A 58 14.93 26.54 25.44
C GLU A 58 13.41 26.30 25.39
N LEU A 59 12.87 25.87 24.25
CA LEU A 59 11.46 25.53 24.10
C LEU A 59 11.04 24.38 25.03
N LEU A 60 11.89 23.37 25.19
CA LEU A 60 11.62 22.24 26.08
C LEU A 60 11.58 22.66 27.55
N LEU A 61 12.40 23.65 27.93
CA LEU A 61 12.44 24.22 29.29
C LEU A 61 11.43 25.37 29.50
N ALA A 62 10.81 25.87 28.42
CA ALA A 62 9.87 26.98 28.51
C ALA A 62 8.64 26.62 29.36
N ASN A 63 8.16 27.60 30.12
CA ASN A 63 6.93 27.53 30.91
C ASN A 63 5.70 27.70 30.00
N LEU A 64 5.45 26.68 29.18
CA LEU A 64 4.29 26.57 28.30
C LEU A 64 3.46 25.35 28.70
N LEU A 65 2.15 25.40 28.40
CA LEU A 65 1.31 24.22 28.57
C LEU A 65 1.83 23.06 27.71
N PRO A 66 1.76 21.80 28.18
CA PRO A 66 2.20 20.62 27.43
C PRO A 66 1.71 20.59 25.98
N ILE A 67 0.40 20.83 25.76
CA ILE A 67 -0.20 20.85 24.41
C ILE A 67 0.38 21.95 23.50
N GLN A 68 0.67 23.13 24.04
CA GLN A 68 1.24 24.25 23.30
C GLN A 68 2.69 23.96 22.89
N LYS A 69 3.47 23.39 23.81
CA LYS A 69 4.87 22.99 23.56
C LYS A 69 4.94 21.93 22.46
N GLU A 70 4.14 20.87 22.58
CA GLU A 70 4.10 19.82 21.56
C GLU A 70 3.56 20.29 20.22
N TYR A 71 2.60 21.22 20.21
CA TYR A 71 2.15 21.87 18.98
C TYR A 71 3.30 22.61 18.28
N ILE A 72 4.07 23.43 18.99
CA ILE A 72 5.20 24.16 18.42
C ILE A 72 6.27 23.18 17.91
N LEU A 73 6.60 22.14 18.68
CA LEU A 73 7.53 21.07 18.25
C LEU A 73 7.00 20.34 16.99
N HIS A 74 5.70 20.08 16.92
CA HIS A 74 5.08 19.45 15.75
C HIS A 74 5.18 20.35 14.51
N GLN A 75 4.92 21.66 14.65
CA GLN A 75 5.10 22.63 13.56
C GLN A 75 6.57 22.72 13.12
N LEU A 76 7.50 22.68 14.08
CA LEU A 76 8.94 22.64 13.77
C LEU A 76 9.30 21.39 12.97
N LEU A 77 8.80 20.22 13.35
CA LEU A 77 9.00 18.99 12.57
C LEU A 77 8.39 19.10 11.17
N ILE A 78 7.23 19.74 11.00
CA ILE A 78 6.67 20.01 9.66
C ILE A 78 7.62 20.87 8.84
N ALA A 79 8.11 21.98 9.39
CA ALA A 79 9.04 22.85 8.68
C ALA A 79 10.36 22.14 8.32
N ILE A 80 10.93 21.38 9.25
CA ILE A 80 12.15 20.57 9.03
C ILE A 80 11.94 19.54 7.92
N SER A 81 10.74 18.94 7.83
CA SER A 81 10.44 17.92 6.80
C SER A 81 10.56 18.41 5.36
N GLN A 82 10.50 19.73 5.16
CA GLN A 82 10.61 20.39 3.86
C GLN A 82 12.04 20.82 3.52
N GLN A 83 13.00 20.60 4.42
CA GLN A 83 14.40 21.02 4.27
C GLN A 83 15.30 19.82 3.96
N PRO A 84 16.44 20.05 3.29
CA PRO A 84 17.46 19.02 3.10
C PRO A 84 18.04 18.58 4.45
N PRO A 85 18.53 17.33 4.56
CA PRO A 85 19.04 16.82 5.80
C PRO A 85 20.34 17.53 6.22
N GLN A 86 20.32 18.19 7.38
CA GLN A 86 21.45 18.91 7.98
C GLN A 86 21.69 18.43 9.41
N ALA A 87 22.92 18.56 9.92
CA ALA A 87 23.31 18.02 11.23
C ALA A 87 22.45 18.56 12.39
N PHE A 88 22.16 19.85 12.39
CA PHE A 88 21.33 20.48 13.41
C PHE A 88 19.84 20.10 13.31
N HIS A 89 19.35 19.73 12.13
CA HIS A 89 18.02 19.13 12.00
C HIS A 89 18.01 17.70 12.55
N GLN A 90 19.06 16.93 12.29
CA GLN A 90 19.19 15.57 12.79
C GLN A 90 19.14 15.51 14.32
N TYR A 91 19.76 16.48 15.02
CA TYR A 91 19.65 16.62 16.48
C TYR A 91 18.18 16.64 16.93
N VAL A 92 17.36 17.48 16.32
CA VAL A 92 15.93 17.61 16.66
C VAL A 92 15.17 16.33 16.34
N ILE A 93 15.44 15.71 15.19
CA ILE A 93 14.82 14.43 14.81
C ILE A 93 15.16 13.33 15.82
N ASP A 94 16.42 13.20 16.22
CA ASP A 94 16.87 12.20 17.19
C ASP A 94 16.25 12.43 18.57
N LEU A 95 16.16 13.69 19.01
CA LEU A 95 15.47 14.06 20.24
C LEU A 95 13.99 13.69 20.18
N MET A 96 13.30 14.02 19.10
CA MET A 96 11.86 13.74 18.94
C MET A 96 11.55 12.24 18.78
N LYS A 97 12.47 11.43 18.24
CA LYS A 97 12.33 9.95 18.20
C LYS A 97 12.28 9.32 19.60
N THR A 98 12.84 9.98 20.61
CA THR A 98 12.88 9.49 22.00
C THR A 98 11.97 10.27 22.95
N TYR A 99 11.35 11.34 22.46
CA TYR A 99 10.45 12.19 23.23
C TYR A 99 9.22 11.42 23.73
N LYS A 100 8.95 11.53 25.03
CA LYS A 100 7.75 10.95 25.66
C LYS A 100 6.61 11.97 25.60
N PRO A 101 5.46 11.64 24.98
CA PRO A 101 4.32 12.53 24.94
C PRO A 101 3.83 12.89 26.34
N VAL A 102 3.56 14.17 26.56
CA VAL A 102 3.04 14.76 27.79
C VAL A 102 1.67 15.41 27.56
N ALA A 103 1.23 15.62 26.31
CA ALA A 103 -0.13 16.05 26.00
C ALA A 103 -0.91 14.90 25.34
N ASN A 104 -1.92 14.38 26.05
CA ASN A 104 -2.73 13.25 25.61
C ASN A 104 -4.21 13.60 25.52
N ARG A 105 -4.96 12.82 24.75
CA ARG A 105 -6.43 12.78 24.74
C ARG A 105 -6.88 11.34 24.95
N MET A 106 -8.11 11.12 25.40
CA MET A 106 -8.67 9.76 25.44
C MET A 106 -9.07 9.32 24.03
N ALA A 107 -8.71 8.10 23.64
CA ALA A 107 -9.18 7.50 22.39
C ALA A 107 -10.65 7.05 22.49
N ASP A 108 -11.42 7.27 21.43
CA ASP A 108 -12.89 7.05 21.43
C ASP A 108 -13.27 5.57 21.57
N GLU A 109 -12.52 4.66 20.92
CA GLU A 109 -12.85 3.23 20.89
C GLU A 109 -12.22 2.43 22.04
N ALA A 110 -11.08 2.88 22.57
CA ALA A 110 -10.29 2.11 23.54
C ALA A 110 -10.20 2.75 24.94
N HIS A 111 -10.68 3.99 25.10
CA HIS A 111 -10.54 4.79 26.32
C HIS A 111 -9.11 4.82 26.89
N THR A 112 -8.11 4.67 26.04
CA THR A 112 -6.70 4.76 26.40
C THR A 112 -6.16 6.16 26.06
N PRO A 113 -5.31 6.76 26.91
CA PRO A 113 -4.62 7.99 26.58
C PRO A 113 -3.75 7.81 25.33
N VAL A 114 -3.95 8.68 24.35
CA VAL A 114 -3.16 8.75 23.12
C VAL A 114 -2.60 10.16 22.96
N ALA A 115 -1.37 10.26 22.48
CA ALA A 115 -0.72 11.56 22.24
C ALA A 115 -1.55 12.42 21.28
N ILE A 116 -1.76 13.69 21.63
CA ILE A 116 -2.40 14.66 20.74
C ILE A 116 -1.49 14.91 19.54
N PHE A 117 -0.18 15.06 19.78
CA PHE A 117 0.83 15.16 18.74
C PHE A 117 1.81 13.99 18.82
N ASN A 118 1.79 13.12 17.81
CA ASN A 118 2.72 11.99 17.74
C ASN A 118 4.08 12.42 17.15
N LEU A 119 4.85 13.19 17.94
CA LEU A 119 6.15 13.75 17.55
C LEU A 119 7.15 12.64 17.15
N ARG A 120 7.15 11.52 17.88
CA ARG A 120 8.00 10.36 17.60
C ARG A 120 7.76 9.79 16.21
N SER A 121 6.50 9.53 15.85
CA SER A 121 6.18 8.98 14.53
C SER A 121 6.47 9.99 13.42
N LYS A 122 6.23 11.29 13.67
CA LYS A 122 6.57 12.36 12.73
C LYS A 122 8.08 12.41 12.46
N ALA A 123 8.91 12.31 13.51
CA ALA A 123 10.37 12.31 13.39
C ALA A 123 10.90 11.11 12.59
N HIS A 124 10.40 9.90 12.85
CA HIS A 124 10.72 8.73 12.02
C HIS A 124 10.27 8.91 10.55
N GLY A 125 9.11 9.54 10.33
CA GLY A 125 8.63 9.89 8.99
C GLY A 125 9.61 10.80 8.24
N ILE A 126 10.17 11.81 8.90
CA ILE A 126 11.15 12.74 8.32
C ILE A 126 12.45 12.01 7.97
N GLU A 127 12.96 11.20 8.89
CA GLU A 127 14.17 10.39 8.64
C GLU A 127 13.99 9.45 7.44
N ASN A 128 12.80 8.86 7.29
CA ASN A 128 12.48 8.04 6.12
C ASN A 128 12.47 8.86 4.82
N ILE A 129 11.91 10.07 4.81
CA ILE A 129 11.93 10.98 3.65
C ILE A 129 13.38 11.30 3.25
N TRP A 130 14.21 11.67 4.22
CA TRP A 130 15.62 11.99 3.96
C TRP A 130 16.42 10.76 3.50
N LEU A 131 16.15 9.58 4.06
CA LEU A 131 16.77 8.34 3.64
C LEU A 131 16.42 7.99 2.19
N ALA A 132 15.16 8.18 1.79
CA ALA A 132 14.72 8.02 0.41
C ALA A 132 15.44 9.02 -0.51
N TYR A 133 15.47 10.31 -0.15
CA TYR A 133 16.15 11.35 -0.92
C TYR A 133 17.66 11.09 -1.11
N ARG A 134 18.38 10.76 -0.04
CA ARG A 134 19.82 10.42 -0.13
C ARG A 134 20.05 9.17 -0.99
N THR A 135 19.15 8.20 -0.90
CA THR A 135 19.22 6.98 -1.70
C THR A 135 19.01 7.29 -3.18
N GLU A 136 18.02 8.12 -3.51
CA GLU A 136 17.77 8.60 -4.86
C GLU A 136 19.03 9.27 -5.45
N GLN A 137 19.61 10.25 -4.74
CA GLN A 137 20.83 10.94 -5.18
C GLN A 137 21.99 9.97 -5.42
N ARG A 138 22.20 9.01 -4.51
CA ARG A 138 23.23 7.97 -4.66
C ARG A 138 23.02 7.14 -5.92
N PHE A 139 21.79 6.67 -6.18
CA PHE A 139 21.53 5.81 -7.33
C PHE A 139 21.52 6.57 -8.65
N SER A 140 21.06 7.83 -8.68
CA SER A 140 21.23 8.70 -9.84
C SER A 140 22.71 8.84 -10.24
N GLN A 141 23.61 9.01 -9.27
CA GLN A 141 25.05 9.03 -9.53
C GLN A 141 25.60 7.68 -10.00
N LEU A 142 25.13 6.57 -9.42
CA LEU A 142 25.56 5.23 -9.84
C LEU A 142 25.13 4.93 -11.29
N PHE A 143 23.89 5.25 -11.67
CA PHE A 143 23.42 5.07 -13.04
C PHE A 143 24.14 5.97 -14.06
N ASN A 144 24.65 7.12 -13.64
CA ASN A 144 25.50 7.96 -14.49
C ASN A 144 26.91 7.39 -14.68
N LYS A 145 27.37 6.50 -13.79
CA LYS A 145 28.70 5.89 -13.85
C LYS A 145 28.69 4.51 -14.48
N SER A 146 27.82 3.62 -14.01
CA SER A 146 27.74 2.22 -14.42
C SER A 146 26.41 1.59 -14.01
N THR A 147 25.63 1.15 -15.00
CA THR A 147 24.38 0.40 -14.77
C THR A 147 24.62 -0.87 -13.96
N SER A 148 25.73 -1.57 -14.22
CA SER A 148 26.05 -2.81 -13.51
C SER A 148 26.29 -2.59 -12.01
N GLU A 149 27.04 -1.54 -11.65
CA GLU A 149 27.29 -1.18 -10.25
C GLU A 149 26.01 -0.74 -9.56
N ALA A 150 25.17 0.04 -10.25
CA ALA A 150 23.86 0.44 -9.74
C ALA A 150 22.99 -0.79 -9.42
N VAL A 151 22.86 -1.74 -10.35
CA VAL A 151 22.05 -2.96 -10.15
C VAL A 151 22.58 -3.81 -8.99
N LEU A 152 23.90 -3.99 -8.87
CA LEU A 152 24.51 -4.71 -7.74
C LEU A 152 24.20 -4.01 -6.40
N ALA A 153 24.29 -2.68 -6.34
CA ALA A 153 23.96 -1.93 -5.15
C ALA A 153 22.44 -1.97 -4.81
N ILE A 154 21.56 -2.02 -5.82
CA ILE A 154 20.11 -2.18 -5.61
C ILE A 154 19.81 -3.52 -4.94
N LYS A 155 20.53 -4.59 -5.30
CA LYS A 155 20.35 -5.92 -4.67
C LYS A 155 20.51 -5.85 -3.16
N ALA A 156 21.47 -5.08 -2.66
CA ALA A 156 21.67 -4.88 -1.22
C ALA A 156 20.48 -4.14 -0.57
N VAL A 157 19.91 -3.14 -1.25
CA VAL A 157 18.71 -2.42 -0.76
C VAL A 157 17.50 -3.34 -0.68
N ILE A 158 17.27 -4.17 -1.71
CA ILE A 158 16.17 -5.15 -1.73
C ILE A 158 16.34 -6.16 -0.60
N THR A 159 17.56 -6.67 -0.41
CA THR A 159 17.89 -7.64 0.66
C THR A 159 17.66 -7.06 2.05
N ALA A 160 17.99 -5.77 2.26
CA ALA A 160 17.77 -5.08 3.52
C ALA A 160 16.28 -4.78 3.81
N GLN A 161 15.38 -4.94 2.83
CA GLN A 161 13.94 -4.69 2.93
C GLN A 161 13.57 -3.27 3.40
N SER A 162 14.45 -2.29 3.17
CA SER A 162 14.23 -0.91 3.57
C SER A 162 13.29 -0.19 2.61
N ARG A 163 12.03 0.01 3.03
CA ARG A 163 11.00 0.68 2.23
C ARG A 163 11.41 2.09 1.76
N PRO A 164 11.99 2.96 2.61
CA PRO A 164 12.38 4.30 2.17
C PRO A 164 13.53 4.27 1.16
N GLN A 165 14.52 3.40 1.35
CA GLN A 165 15.61 3.26 0.39
C GLN A 165 15.09 2.70 -0.95
N TRP A 166 14.18 1.73 -0.91
CA TRP A 166 13.55 1.22 -2.12
C TRP A 166 12.75 2.30 -2.85
N LEU A 167 12.04 3.18 -2.13
CA LEU A 167 11.40 4.35 -2.75
C LEU A 167 12.44 5.26 -3.45
N GLY A 168 13.56 5.55 -2.79
CA GLY A 168 14.65 6.32 -3.41
C GLY A 168 15.20 5.67 -4.68
N VAL A 169 15.35 4.34 -4.68
CA VAL A 169 15.73 3.58 -5.89
C VAL A 169 14.69 3.77 -7.00
N LYS A 170 13.39 3.60 -6.71
CA LYS A 170 12.33 3.81 -7.72
C LYS A 170 12.35 5.22 -8.30
N ASN A 171 12.50 6.24 -7.46
CA ASN A 171 12.59 7.62 -7.92
C ASN A 171 13.78 7.81 -8.86
N SER A 172 14.95 7.26 -8.51
CA SER A 172 16.14 7.35 -9.35
C SER A 172 15.95 6.67 -10.70
N ILE A 173 15.22 5.55 -10.76
CA ILE A 173 14.89 4.84 -11.99
C ILE A 173 13.91 5.67 -12.83
N ALA A 174 12.88 6.26 -12.21
CA ALA A 174 11.91 7.10 -12.89
C ALA A 174 12.55 8.38 -13.49
N ALA A 175 13.67 8.83 -12.92
CA ALA A 175 14.44 9.98 -13.41
C ALA A 175 15.50 9.63 -14.47
N LEU A 176 15.64 8.36 -14.86
CA LEU A 176 16.61 7.96 -15.89
C LEU A 176 16.29 8.57 -17.25
N THR A 177 17.33 8.92 -17.99
CA THR A 177 17.20 9.23 -19.41
C THR A 177 16.76 8.00 -20.20
N GLN A 178 16.18 8.20 -21.38
CA GLN A 178 15.73 7.09 -22.22
C GLN A 178 16.87 6.11 -22.58
N SER A 179 18.09 6.61 -22.83
CA SER A 179 19.26 5.76 -23.12
C SER A 179 19.65 4.90 -21.92
N GLN A 180 19.68 5.48 -20.71
CA GLN A 180 19.96 4.74 -19.48
C GLN A 180 18.89 3.70 -19.17
N LEU A 181 17.61 4.01 -19.44
CA LEU A 181 16.52 3.05 -19.27
C LEU A 181 16.65 1.88 -20.25
N VAL A 182 17.05 2.14 -21.51
CA VAL A 182 17.33 1.08 -22.50
C VAL A 182 18.51 0.21 -22.04
N GLU A 183 19.59 0.82 -21.56
CA GLU A 183 20.76 0.09 -21.03
C GLU A 183 20.37 -0.79 -19.83
N LEU A 184 19.61 -0.23 -18.87
CA LEU A 184 19.11 -0.96 -17.72
C LEU A 184 18.22 -2.14 -18.14
N ASN A 185 17.31 -1.93 -19.10
CA ASN A 185 16.46 -2.99 -19.64
C ASN A 185 17.29 -4.13 -20.23
N GLN A 186 18.27 -3.79 -21.07
CA GLN A 186 19.15 -4.78 -21.71
C GLN A 186 20.01 -5.52 -20.68
N TYR A 187 20.52 -4.82 -19.68
CA TYR A 187 21.29 -5.42 -18.58
C TYR A 187 20.44 -6.42 -17.78
N LEU A 188 19.24 -6.02 -17.36
CA LEU A 188 18.32 -6.89 -16.62
C LEU A 188 17.87 -8.10 -17.45
N LEU A 189 17.69 -7.94 -18.77
CA LEU A 189 17.31 -9.05 -19.65
C LEU A 189 18.45 -10.06 -19.83
N SER A 190 19.67 -9.58 -20.09
CA SER A 190 20.80 -10.43 -20.51
C SER A 190 21.67 -10.94 -19.37
N GLN A 191 21.88 -10.15 -18.31
CA GLN A 191 22.88 -10.45 -17.29
C GLN A 191 22.30 -10.99 -15.98
N VAL A 192 21.09 -10.58 -15.62
CA VAL A 192 20.45 -11.00 -14.36
C VAL A 192 19.57 -12.22 -14.61
N LYS A 193 19.66 -13.31 -13.85
CA LYS A 193 18.72 -14.43 -14.00
C LYS A 193 17.46 -14.18 -13.17
N ALA A 194 16.36 -14.85 -13.52
CA ALA A 194 15.20 -14.89 -12.63
C ALA A 194 15.61 -15.58 -11.31
N ASN A 195 15.06 -15.13 -10.19
CA ASN A 195 15.35 -15.63 -8.83
C ASN A 195 16.74 -15.26 -8.27
N ASP A 196 17.49 -14.37 -8.92
CA ASP A 196 18.78 -13.87 -8.40
C ASP A 196 18.61 -12.81 -7.28
N GLY A 197 17.41 -12.66 -6.71
CA GLY A 197 17.09 -11.65 -5.68
C GLY A 197 16.88 -10.24 -6.24
N LEU A 198 16.72 -10.12 -7.56
CA LEU A 198 16.46 -8.86 -8.27
C LEU A 198 15.09 -8.83 -8.94
N ASP A 199 14.24 -9.83 -8.73
CA ASP A 199 12.94 -9.94 -9.40
C ASP A 199 12.02 -8.75 -9.11
N GLN A 200 12.15 -8.12 -7.94
CA GLN A 200 11.42 -6.90 -7.60
C GLN A 200 11.84 -5.73 -8.50
N LEU A 201 13.14 -5.63 -8.82
CA LEU A 201 13.67 -4.65 -9.77
C LEU A 201 13.22 -4.97 -11.20
N ILE A 202 13.33 -6.24 -11.62
CA ILE A 202 12.88 -6.70 -12.95
C ILE A 202 11.40 -6.36 -13.15
N SER A 203 10.55 -6.68 -12.17
CA SER A 203 9.12 -6.36 -12.19
C SER A 203 8.88 -4.86 -12.29
N HIS A 204 9.54 -4.06 -11.44
CA HIS A 204 9.36 -2.61 -11.44
C HIS A 204 9.77 -1.98 -12.77
N VAL A 205 10.97 -2.30 -13.26
CA VAL A 205 11.51 -1.76 -14.52
C VAL A 205 10.69 -2.23 -15.72
N GLY A 206 10.26 -3.50 -15.74
CA GLY A 206 9.40 -4.03 -16.80
C GLY A 206 8.06 -3.30 -16.90
N LEU A 207 7.43 -3.00 -15.76
CA LEU A 207 6.15 -2.29 -15.70
C LEU A 207 6.25 -0.82 -16.09
N ILE A 208 7.28 -0.10 -15.64
CA ILE A 208 7.42 1.34 -15.98
C ILE A 208 7.83 1.56 -17.44
N SER A 209 8.57 0.62 -18.02
CA SER A 209 9.06 0.72 -19.41
C SER A 209 8.17 0.00 -20.41
N ALA A 210 7.06 -0.59 -19.96
CA ALA A 210 6.19 -1.46 -20.75
C ALA A 210 6.97 -2.58 -21.48
N ASN A 211 8.07 -3.06 -20.90
CA ASN A 211 8.92 -4.07 -21.52
C ASN A 211 8.36 -5.47 -21.24
N GLU A 212 7.65 -6.03 -22.23
CA GLU A 212 6.99 -7.33 -22.15
C GLU A 212 7.95 -8.50 -21.85
N ALA A 213 9.21 -8.42 -22.29
CA ALA A 213 10.20 -9.46 -22.01
C ALA A 213 10.62 -9.46 -20.54
N LEU A 214 10.81 -8.28 -19.93
CA LEU A 214 11.08 -8.16 -18.50
C LEU A 214 9.86 -8.56 -17.66
N ILE A 215 8.65 -8.19 -18.09
CA ILE A 215 7.40 -8.61 -17.45
C ILE A 215 7.31 -10.14 -17.46
N SER A 216 7.51 -10.77 -18.61
CA SER A 216 7.54 -12.23 -18.75
C SER A 216 8.57 -12.88 -17.82
N LYS A 217 9.72 -12.24 -17.63
CA LYS A 217 10.78 -12.70 -16.74
C LYS A 217 10.38 -12.56 -15.27
N ALA A 218 9.80 -11.44 -14.86
CA ALA A 218 9.29 -11.21 -13.50
C ALA A 218 8.20 -12.21 -13.12
N LEU A 219 7.34 -12.60 -14.07
CA LEU A 219 6.29 -13.60 -13.87
C LEU A 219 6.84 -15.03 -13.66
N ARG A 220 8.13 -15.27 -13.87
CA ARG A 220 8.81 -16.54 -13.52
C ARG A 220 9.46 -16.52 -12.14
N SER A 221 9.37 -15.41 -11.41
CA SER A 221 9.90 -15.33 -10.05
C SER A 221 9.28 -16.40 -9.16
N GLU A 222 10.04 -16.96 -8.23
CA GLU A 222 9.54 -17.89 -7.19
C GLU A 222 8.67 -17.16 -6.14
N GLN A 223 8.81 -15.84 -6.03
CA GLN A 223 8.05 -15.05 -5.05
C GLN A 223 6.67 -14.67 -5.59
N THR A 224 5.62 -15.24 -4.99
CA THR A 224 4.21 -14.95 -5.32
C THR A 224 3.90 -13.46 -5.25
N THR A 225 4.42 -12.75 -4.25
CA THR A 225 4.20 -11.31 -4.09
C THR A 225 4.68 -10.48 -5.29
N ILE A 226 5.76 -10.91 -5.96
CA ILE A 226 6.30 -10.23 -7.13
C ILE A 226 5.45 -10.54 -8.35
N ARG A 227 5.08 -11.81 -8.54
CA ARG A 227 4.24 -12.23 -9.67
C ARG A 227 2.85 -11.56 -9.61
N GLU A 228 2.17 -11.62 -8.46
CA GLU A 228 0.86 -10.99 -8.27
C GLU A 228 0.91 -9.47 -8.41
N TYR A 229 1.96 -8.82 -7.87
CA TYR A 229 2.16 -7.38 -8.06
C TYR A 229 2.31 -7.04 -9.55
N THR A 230 3.09 -7.83 -10.29
CA THR A 230 3.29 -7.66 -11.73
C THR A 230 1.97 -7.79 -12.48
N LEU A 231 1.22 -8.88 -12.25
CA LEU A 231 -0.08 -9.15 -12.87
C LEU A 231 -1.10 -8.04 -12.58
N ARG A 232 -1.15 -7.55 -11.34
CA ARG A 232 -2.07 -6.47 -10.93
C ARG A 232 -1.84 -5.16 -11.67
N LYS A 233 -0.59 -4.92 -12.07
CA LYS A 233 -0.17 -3.66 -12.70
C LYS A 233 -0.22 -3.67 -14.23
N LEU A 234 -0.37 -4.83 -14.87
CA LEU A 234 -0.42 -4.95 -16.33
C LEU A 234 -1.43 -3.99 -17.00
N PRO A 235 -2.70 -3.88 -16.54
CA PRO A 235 -3.68 -3.03 -17.21
C PRO A 235 -3.34 -1.52 -17.13
N GLN A 236 -2.49 -1.13 -16.18
CA GLN A 236 -2.04 0.25 -16.00
C GLN A 236 -0.75 0.55 -16.79
N SER A 237 -0.01 -0.49 -17.19
CA SER A 237 1.34 -0.38 -17.75
C SER A 237 1.41 -0.77 -19.23
N LEU A 238 0.49 -1.61 -19.72
CA LEU A 238 0.47 -2.12 -21.10
C LEU A 238 -0.80 -1.69 -21.82
N THR A 239 -0.83 -1.92 -23.15
CA THR A 239 -2.08 -1.85 -23.93
C THR A 239 -3.09 -2.87 -23.41
N GLN A 240 -4.37 -2.59 -23.62
CA GLN A 240 -5.46 -3.48 -23.21
C GLN A 240 -5.27 -4.90 -23.76
N GLU A 241 -4.85 -5.03 -25.02
CA GLU A 241 -4.61 -6.33 -25.66
C GLU A 241 -3.42 -7.08 -25.06
N SER A 242 -2.26 -6.42 -24.88
CA SER A 242 -1.09 -7.06 -24.27
C SER A 242 -1.37 -7.49 -22.82
N ALA A 243 -2.00 -6.62 -22.02
CA ALA A 243 -2.38 -6.94 -20.65
C ALA A 243 -3.32 -8.17 -20.59
N LYS A 244 -4.34 -8.21 -21.46
CA LYS A 244 -5.24 -9.36 -21.62
C LYS A 244 -4.46 -10.64 -21.94
N ASN A 245 -3.58 -10.59 -22.93
CA ASN A 245 -2.80 -11.75 -23.38
C ASN A 245 -1.91 -12.31 -22.26
N PHE A 246 -1.23 -11.43 -21.50
CA PHE A 246 -0.45 -11.85 -20.34
C PHE A 246 -1.30 -12.50 -19.25
N LEU A 247 -2.45 -11.92 -18.92
CA LEU A 247 -3.35 -12.48 -17.91
C LEU A 247 -3.89 -13.85 -18.36
N MET A 248 -4.34 -13.99 -19.61
CA MET A 248 -4.81 -15.27 -20.16
C MET A 248 -3.69 -16.32 -20.20
N GLN A 249 -2.46 -15.94 -20.53
CA GLN A 249 -1.31 -16.85 -20.47
C GLN A 249 -1.02 -17.28 -19.03
N ALA A 250 -1.11 -16.37 -18.06
CA ALA A 250 -0.89 -16.68 -16.66
C ALA A 250 -1.97 -17.60 -16.07
N VAL A 251 -3.22 -17.51 -16.54
CA VAL A 251 -4.27 -18.49 -16.20
C VAL A 251 -3.90 -19.89 -16.69
N THR A 252 -3.43 -20.01 -17.93
CA THR A 252 -3.22 -21.32 -18.58
C THR A 252 -1.90 -21.99 -18.22
N LYS A 253 -0.84 -21.22 -17.95
CA LYS A 253 0.53 -21.72 -17.80
C LYS A 253 1.27 -21.19 -16.56
N GLY A 254 0.65 -20.30 -15.78
CA GLY A 254 1.28 -19.62 -14.64
C GLY A 254 1.12 -20.35 -13.32
N GLN A 255 1.88 -19.91 -12.31
CA GLN A 255 1.79 -20.40 -10.93
C GLN A 255 0.63 -19.75 -10.15
N ASP A 256 0.18 -18.56 -10.57
CA ASP A 256 -0.87 -17.78 -9.88
C ASP A 256 -2.19 -17.77 -10.66
N SER A 257 -2.54 -18.89 -11.31
CA SER A 257 -3.71 -18.97 -12.20
C SER A 257 -4.99 -18.46 -11.55
N LYS A 258 -5.26 -18.77 -10.28
CA LYS A 258 -6.44 -18.27 -9.56
C LYS A 258 -6.46 -16.75 -9.47
N PHE A 259 -5.31 -16.15 -9.12
CA PHE A 259 -5.17 -14.70 -9.05
C PHE A 259 -5.35 -14.07 -10.44
N SER A 260 -4.70 -14.62 -11.46
CA SER A 260 -4.83 -14.17 -12.86
C SER A 260 -6.27 -14.23 -13.36
N VAL A 261 -7.02 -15.29 -13.02
CA VAL A 261 -8.46 -15.41 -13.33
C VAL A 261 -9.21 -14.22 -12.74
N SER A 262 -9.01 -13.92 -11.44
CA SER A 262 -9.72 -12.80 -10.79
C SER A 262 -9.44 -11.45 -11.46
N MET A 263 -8.22 -11.26 -12.00
CA MET A 263 -7.81 -10.03 -12.68
C MET A 263 -8.43 -9.87 -14.07
N LEU A 264 -8.95 -10.95 -14.69
CA LEU A 264 -9.62 -10.88 -16.00
C LEU A 264 -10.99 -10.20 -15.96
N HIS A 265 -11.49 -9.80 -14.78
CA HIS A 265 -12.77 -9.08 -14.65
C HIS A 265 -12.81 -7.79 -15.48
N GLN A 266 -11.68 -7.12 -15.70
CA GLN A 266 -11.60 -5.91 -16.52
C GLN A 266 -11.77 -6.17 -18.02
N PHE A 267 -11.73 -7.43 -18.43
CA PHE A 267 -11.80 -7.88 -19.82
C PHE A 267 -12.92 -8.90 -20.02
N SER A 268 -13.85 -9.05 -19.07
CA SER A 268 -14.88 -10.09 -19.08
C SER A 268 -15.87 -10.01 -20.25
N ASP A 269 -15.92 -8.85 -20.93
CA ASP A 269 -16.79 -8.65 -22.09
C ASP A 269 -16.15 -9.16 -23.40
N ASP A 270 -14.83 -9.34 -23.43
CA ASP A 270 -14.11 -9.95 -24.55
C ASP A 270 -14.48 -11.44 -24.67
N GLU A 271 -14.83 -11.89 -25.87
CA GLU A 271 -15.32 -13.26 -26.09
C GLU A 271 -14.30 -14.35 -25.74
N ALA A 272 -13.01 -14.12 -25.97
CA ALA A 272 -11.98 -15.11 -25.67
C ALA A 272 -11.79 -15.24 -24.14
N VAL A 273 -11.82 -14.11 -23.43
CA VAL A 273 -11.78 -14.07 -21.96
C VAL A 273 -13.03 -14.72 -21.38
N LYS A 274 -14.21 -14.34 -21.86
CA LYS A 274 -15.50 -14.89 -21.44
C LYS A 274 -15.57 -16.40 -21.62
N ALA A 275 -15.14 -16.91 -22.78
CA ALA A 275 -15.06 -18.34 -23.05
C ALA A 275 -14.10 -19.05 -22.09
N LEU A 276 -12.92 -18.47 -21.83
CA LEU A 276 -11.97 -19.00 -20.85
C LEU A 276 -12.59 -19.06 -19.45
N LEU A 277 -13.21 -17.97 -18.99
CA LEU A 277 -13.81 -17.88 -17.66
C LEU A 277 -14.97 -18.88 -17.49
N ILE A 278 -15.85 -19.02 -18.50
CA ILE A 278 -16.93 -20.01 -18.47
C ILE A 278 -16.36 -21.42 -18.33
N ASN A 279 -15.29 -21.76 -19.06
CA ASN A 279 -14.64 -23.06 -18.95
C ASN A 279 -14.07 -23.31 -17.54
N GLN A 280 -13.58 -22.27 -16.85
CA GLN A 280 -13.04 -22.38 -15.49
C GLN A 280 -14.11 -22.53 -14.39
N LEU A 281 -15.40 -22.32 -14.68
CA LEU A 281 -16.47 -22.51 -13.67
C LEU A 281 -16.57 -23.96 -13.18
N SER A 282 -16.11 -24.93 -13.98
CA SER A 282 -16.04 -26.34 -13.61
C SER A 282 -14.78 -26.71 -12.79
N ASN A 283 -13.77 -25.82 -12.74
CA ASN A 283 -12.49 -26.06 -12.09
C ASN A 283 -12.52 -25.60 -10.64
N LYS A 284 -12.56 -26.55 -9.69
CA LYS A 284 -12.65 -26.27 -8.24
C LYS A 284 -11.63 -25.23 -7.73
N ALA A 285 -10.42 -25.19 -8.28
CA ALA A 285 -9.39 -24.26 -7.83
C ALA A 285 -9.63 -22.82 -8.30
N MET A 286 -10.35 -22.61 -9.41
CA MET A 286 -10.50 -21.33 -10.09
C MET A 286 -11.94 -20.83 -10.18
N ALA A 287 -12.93 -21.69 -9.90
CA ALA A 287 -14.34 -21.42 -10.15
C ALA A 287 -14.88 -20.18 -9.42
N ASP A 288 -14.49 -19.93 -8.16
CA ASP A 288 -14.86 -18.71 -7.42
C ASP A 288 -14.37 -17.44 -8.14
N SER A 289 -13.09 -17.44 -8.55
CA SER A 289 -12.48 -16.31 -9.23
C SER A 289 -13.10 -16.11 -10.62
N ALA A 290 -13.42 -17.19 -11.33
CA ALA A 290 -14.07 -17.13 -12.63
C ALA A 290 -15.49 -16.58 -12.52
N ALA A 291 -16.25 -17.02 -11.52
CA ALA A 291 -17.59 -16.53 -11.24
C ALA A 291 -17.58 -15.04 -10.89
N PHE A 292 -16.66 -14.61 -10.01
CA PHE A 292 -16.47 -13.20 -9.69
C PHE A 292 -16.13 -12.38 -10.94
N SER A 293 -15.21 -12.83 -11.79
CA SER A 293 -14.83 -12.08 -12.99
C SER A 293 -15.96 -11.99 -14.00
N LEU A 294 -16.73 -13.07 -14.20
CA LEU A 294 -17.93 -13.05 -15.06
C LEU A 294 -19.02 -12.14 -14.50
N SER A 295 -19.15 -12.01 -13.18
CA SER A 295 -20.17 -11.16 -12.58
C SER A 295 -19.96 -9.67 -12.84
N GLN A 296 -18.72 -9.27 -13.20
CA GLN A 296 -18.38 -7.88 -13.55
C GLN A 296 -18.66 -7.52 -15.02
N SER A 297 -19.05 -8.50 -15.84
CA SER A 297 -19.34 -8.28 -17.26
C SER A 297 -20.56 -7.38 -17.45
N SER A 298 -20.44 -6.47 -18.41
CA SER A 298 -21.50 -5.56 -18.85
C SER A 298 -22.30 -6.11 -20.05
N ASP A 299 -21.88 -7.23 -20.62
CA ASP A 299 -22.60 -7.92 -21.70
C ASP A 299 -23.98 -8.42 -21.24
N VAL A 300 -25.01 -7.80 -21.80
CA VAL A 300 -26.43 -8.11 -21.54
C VAL A 300 -26.82 -9.54 -21.94
N THR A 301 -26.05 -10.20 -22.81
CA THR A 301 -26.33 -11.56 -23.27
C THR A 301 -25.68 -12.63 -22.39
N LEU A 302 -24.70 -12.27 -21.55
CA LEU A 302 -23.99 -13.21 -20.69
C LEU A 302 -24.93 -13.93 -19.71
N PRO A 303 -25.88 -13.27 -19.01
CA PRO A 303 -26.79 -13.96 -18.11
C PRO A 303 -27.58 -15.10 -18.77
N GLU A 304 -28.08 -14.88 -19.99
CA GLU A 304 -28.82 -15.90 -20.74
C GLU A 304 -27.90 -17.05 -21.20
N ARG A 305 -26.64 -16.74 -21.53
CA ARG A 305 -25.63 -17.76 -21.86
C ARG A 305 -25.30 -18.61 -20.63
N LEU A 306 -25.12 -18.00 -19.47
CA LEU A 306 -24.90 -18.68 -18.20
C LEU A 306 -26.10 -19.54 -17.81
N LYS A 307 -27.33 -19.04 -17.97
CA LYS A 307 -28.56 -19.82 -17.76
C LYS A 307 -28.59 -21.07 -18.62
N ARG A 308 -28.37 -20.93 -19.93
CA ARG A 308 -28.32 -22.09 -20.85
C ARG A 308 -27.24 -23.08 -20.44
N ARG A 309 -26.06 -22.60 -20.04
CA ARG A 309 -24.97 -23.45 -19.56
C ARG A 309 -25.33 -24.20 -18.26
N TYR A 310 -26.02 -23.54 -17.32
CA TYR A 310 -26.48 -24.16 -16.08
C TYR A 310 -27.40 -25.36 -16.38
N LEU A 311 -28.35 -25.19 -17.30
CA LEU A 311 -29.32 -26.22 -17.66
C LEU A 311 -28.73 -27.40 -18.44
N GLN A 312 -27.58 -27.19 -19.08
CA GLN A 312 -26.88 -28.21 -19.85
C GLN A 312 -25.78 -28.92 -19.06
N SER A 313 -25.37 -28.37 -17.91
CA SER A 313 -24.28 -28.92 -17.11
C SER A 313 -24.80 -29.91 -16.08
N ASP A 314 -24.20 -31.10 -16.01
CA ASP A 314 -24.39 -32.06 -14.92
C ASP A 314 -23.38 -31.84 -13.77
N ASN A 315 -22.46 -30.88 -13.90
CA ASN A 315 -21.43 -30.61 -12.92
C ASN A 315 -21.94 -29.63 -11.84
N ALA A 316 -22.15 -30.14 -10.62
CA ALA A 316 -22.62 -29.33 -9.50
C ALA A 316 -21.69 -28.16 -9.15
N ILE A 317 -20.37 -28.30 -9.34
CA ILE A 317 -19.42 -27.19 -9.13
C ILE A 317 -19.72 -26.08 -10.14
N GLU A 318 -19.81 -26.42 -11.43
CA GLU A 318 -20.11 -25.45 -12.49
C GLU A 318 -21.45 -24.75 -12.25
N GLN A 319 -22.51 -25.52 -11.95
CA GLN A 319 -23.84 -24.99 -11.63
C GLN A 319 -23.82 -24.00 -10.47
N ASN A 320 -23.15 -24.34 -9.36
CA ASN A 320 -23.05 -23.46 -8.19
C ASN A 320 -22.34 -22.15 -8.51
N HIS A 321 -21.26 -22.19 -9.30
CA HIS A 321 -20.48 -21.00 -9.63
C HIS A 321 -21.14 -20.17 -10.74
N ILE A 322 -21.95 -20.77 -11.61
CA ILE A 322 -22.87 -20.02 -12.49
C ILE A 322 -23.87 -19.21 -11.64
N LEU A 323 -24.50 -19.84 -10.64
CA LEU A 323 -25.42 -19.14 -9.73
C LEU A 323 -24.72 -18.02 -8.97
N LEU A 324 -23.50 -18.24 -8.49
CA LEU A 324 -22.69 -17.21 -7.85
C LEU A 324 -22.43 -16.02 -8.79
N ALA A 325 -21.99 -16.28 -10.02
CA ALA A 325 -21.73 -15.25 -11.03
C ALA A 325 -22.98 -14.41 -11.32
N LEU A 326 -24.14 -15.07 -11.48
CA LEU A 326 -25.41 -14.39 -11.70
C LEU A 326 -25.84 -13.56 -10.47
N LYS A 327 -25.72 -14.10 -9.25
CA LYS A 327 -26.11 -13.40 -8.01
C LYS A 327 -25.28 -12.13 -7.77
N LEU A 328 -23.99 -12.19 -8.11
CA LEU A 328 -23.08 -11.05 -7.97
C LEU A 328 -23.26 -10.03 -9.11
N ASN A 329 -23.84 -10.42 -10.24
CA ASN A 329 -24.13 -9.53 -11.36
C ASN A 329 -25.41 -8.73 -11.06
N LYS A 330 -25.30 -7.40 -11.05
CA LYS A 330 -26.39 -6.50 -10.63
C LYS A 330 -27.42 -6.20 -11.72
N SER A 331 -27.26 -6.72 -12.94
CA SER A 331 -28.18 -6.47 -14.06
C SER A 331 -29.54 -7.13 -13.87
N ASP A 332 -30.58 -6.54 -14.46
CA ASP A 332 -31.92 -7.13 -14.42
C ASP A 332 -32.00 -8.44 -15.23
N ALA A 333 -31.21 -8.56 -16.30
CA ALA A 333 -31.05 -9.81 -17.05
C ALA A 333 -30.52 -10.96 -16.15
N ALA A 334 -29.60 -10.67 -15.23
CA ALA A 334 -29.12 -11.65 -14.26
C ALA A 334 -30.19 -12.06 -13.24
N LYS A 335 -30.97 -11.10 -12.71
CA LYS A 335 -32.09 -11.39 -11.80
C LYS A 335 -33.15 -12.28 -12.46
N LEU A 336 -33.51 -11.97 -13.70
CA LEU A 336 -34.45 -12.78 -14.50
C LEU A 336 -33.91 -14.20 -14.71
N ALA A 337 -32.64 -14.34 -15.11
CA ALA A 337 -32.01 -15.65 -15.28
C ALA A 337 -32.01 -16.48 -13.99
N ILE A 338 -31.74 -15.88 -12.83
CA ILE A 338 -31.82 -16.56 -11.53
C ILE A 338 -33.24 -17.06 -11.25
N THR A 339 -34.24 -16.21 -11.51
CA THR A 339 -35.65 -16.52 -11.26
C THR A 339 -36.10 -17.71 -12.12
N ASP A 340 -35.72 -17.72 -13.40
CA ASP A 340 -35.98 -18.82 -14.32
C ASP A 340 -35.35 -20.14 -13.83
N ILE A 341 -34.08 -20.09 -13.41
CA ILE A 341 -33.37 -21.26 -12.88
C ILE A 341 -34.07 -21.78 -11.63
N GLN A 342 -34.43 -20.90 -10.69
CA GLN A 342 -35.12 -21.28 -9.46
C GLN A 342 -36.48 -21.92 -9.74
N ALA A 343 -37.25 -21.38 -10.68
CA ALA A 343 -38.54 -21.95 -11.09
C ALA A 343 -38.38 -23.36 -11.69
N GLN A 344 -37.29 -23.64 -12.40
CA GLN A 344 -37.00 -24.98 -12.94
C GLN A 344 -36.52 -25.96 -11.87
N ILE A 345 -35.71 -25.52 -10.90
CA ILE A 345 -35.29 -26.35 -9.76
C ILE A 345 -36.51 -26.77 -8.92
N GLN A 346 -37.46 -25.85 -8.68
CA GLN A 346 -38.69 -26.14 -7.95
C GLN A 346 -39.59 -27.15 -8.67
N LYS A 347 -39.55 -27.20 -10.01
CA LYS A 347 -40.26 -28.20 -10.82
C LYS A 347 -39.59 -29.58 -10.83
N ASN A 348 -38.35 -29.72 -10.34
CA ASN A 348 -37.59 -30.98 -10.31
C ASN A 348 -36.92 -31.23 -8.94
N PRO A 349 -37.66 -31.72 -7.93
CA PRO A 349 -37.22 -31.74 -6.53
C PRO A 349 -36.10 -32.73 -6.18
N LYS A 350 -35.58 -33.53 -7.12
CA LYS A 350 -34.45 -34.45 -6.88
C LYS A 350 -33.07 -33.76 -6.75
N GLN A 351 -32.97 -32.45 -7.03
CA GLN A 351 -31.74 -31.65 -6.93
C GLN A 351 -31.68 -30.74 -5.67
N ASN A 352 -32.65 -30.84 -4.76
CA ASN A 352 -33.02 -29.73 -3.86
C ASN A 352 -32.37 -29.69 -2.46
N GLN A 353 -31.29 -30.43 -2.19
CA GLN A 353 -30.79 -30.58 -0.81
C GLN A 353 -29.80 -29.51 -0.32
N TRP A 354 -29.21 -28.66 -1.16
CA TRP A 354 -28.08 -27.82 -0.70
C TRP A 354 -28.22 -26.29 -0.85
N LEU A 355 -29.24 -25.78 -1.56
CA LEU A 355 -29.42 -24.32 -1.74
C LEU A 355 -29.79 -23.56 -0.44
N LYS A 356 -30.22 -24.27 0.62
CA LYS A 356 -30.55 -23.68 1.92
C LYS A 356 -29.32 -23.26 2.77
N SER A 357 -28.10 -23.59 2.37
CA SER A 357 -26.89 -23.25 3.14
C SER A 357 -26.43 -21.79 2.96
N PHE A 358 -26.99 -21.03 2.02
CA PHE A 358 -26.62 -19.64 1.74
C PHE A 358 -27.63 -18.58 2.22
N GLU A 359 -28.76 -18.97 2.82
CA GLU A 359 -29.72 -18.02 3.39
C GLU A 359 -29.22 -17.34 4.68
N GLY A 360 -28.05 -17.74 5.22
CA GLY A 360 -27.47 -17.20 6.47
C GLY A 360 -26.26 -16.27 6.30
N GLY A 361 -25.93 -15.81 5.09
CA GLY A 361 -24.66 -15.10 4.81
C GLY A 361 -24.75 -13.60 4.50
N ALA A 362 -25.91 -12.97 4.69
CA ALA A 362 -26.07 -11.52 4.54
C ALA A 362 -27.03 -10.98 5.60
N GLN A 363 -26.46 -10.62 6.75
CA GLN A 363 -26.94 -9.52 7.57
C GLN A 363 -25.78 -8.55 7.77
#